data_AF-A0A5D4U429-F1
#
_entry.id   AF-A0A5D4U429-F1
#
_cell.length_a   1.000
_cell.length_b   1.000
_cell.length_c   1.000
_cell.angle_alpha   90.00
_cell.angle_beta   90.00
_cell.angle_gamma   90.00
#
_symmetry.space_group_name_H-M   'P 1'
#
loop_
_entity.id
_entity.type
_entity.pdbx_description
1 polymer ?
#
loop_
_entity_poly.entity_id
_entity_poly.type
_entity_poly.pdbx_seq_one_letter_code
_entity_poly.pdbx_strand_id
1 'polypeptide(L)'
;MHVSEKFYEFMNERTWQLTDNWYESLDKNDLSGVYASTNPQVIQTLKRQNHEFHERFCVLFKDVGQDALCNFAEWIEEIAKDEEHLKTPTHYILREFFRTQDQYLEILQEFYRLHGSEFPSERIESFRELIIKTFGLVISKFAEENYEYAQRRLKAQQDMIRELSSPVILIDKKTGVLPLVGDIDTGRARYILENTLAECVDKNVEHLFIDLSGVIMVDTMVAHQLFQIIESLNLIGVKSSISGIRPEIAQTAIQLGISFENISVTSTLERALNQQR
;
A
#
# COMPACT_ATOMS: atom_id res chain seq x y z
N MET A 1 18.55 -11.69 -39.69
CA MET A 1 17.45 -10.75 -39.97
C MET A 1 16.16 -11.47 -40.36
N HIS A 2 16.16 -12.35 -41.38
CA HIS A 2 14.94 -13.06 -41.83
C HIS A 2 14.26 -13.96 -40.77
N VAL A 3 15.04 -14.60 -39.88
CA VAL A 3 14.51 -15.47 -38.81
C VAL A 3 13.79 -14.68 -37.72
N SER A 4 14.34 -13.53 -37.35
CA SER A 4 13.76 -12.60 -36.37
C SER A 4 12.42 -12.07 -36.85
N GLU A 5 12.33 -11.68 -38.13
CA GLU A 5 11.07 -11.22 -38.71
C GLU A 5 10.04 -12.35 -38.77
N LYS A 6 10.43 -13.54 -39.24
CA LYS A 6 9.53 -14.71 -39.28
C LYS A 6 9.02 -15.11 -37.90
N PHE A 7 9.89 -15.14 -36.89
CA PHE A 7 9.47 -15.49 -35.52
C PHE A 7 8.61 -14.39 -34.90
N TYR A 8 8.93 -13.11 -35.18
CA TYR A 8 8.05 -12.00 -34.82
C TYR A 8 6.66 -12.17 -35.42
N GLU A 9 6.54 -12.36 -36.73
CA GLU A 9 5.24 -12.52 -37.42
C GLU A 9 4.47 -13.70 -36.83
N PHE A 10 5.15 -14.84 -36.65
CA PHE A 10 4.60 -16.06 -36.06
C PHE A 10 4.02 -15.84 -34.66
N MET A 11 4.70 -15.07 -33.81
CA MET A 11 4.22 -14.71 -32.48
C MET A 11 3.11 -13.65 -32.54
N ASN A 12 3.30 -12.61 -33.35
CA ASN A 12 2.44 -11.43 -33.42
C ASN A 12 1.02 -11.79 -33.87
N GLU A 13 0.88 -12.70 -34.84
CA GLU A 13 -0.41 -13.21 -35.31
C GLU A 13 -1.18 -14.03 -34.25
N ARG A 14 -0.49 -14.49 -33.19
CA ARG A 14 -1.05 -15.39 -32.16
C ARG A 14 -1.20 -14.74 -30.79
N THR A 15 -0.94 -13.44 -30.68
CA THR A 15 -0.99 -12.67 -29.42
C THR A 15 -2.34 -12.78 -28.71
N TRP A 16 -3.47 -12.67 -29.44
CA TRP A 16 -4.80 -12.89 -28.84
C TRP A 16 -5.06 -14.35 -28.46
N GLN A 17 -4.64 -15.29 -29.31
CA GLN A 17 -4.77 -16.72 -29.02
C GLN A 17 -4.01 -17.09 -27.74
N LEU A 18 -2.82 -16.50 -27.54
CA LEU A 18 -2.03 -16.66 -26.32
C LEU A 18 -2.78 -16.18 -25.08
N THR A 19 -3.33 -14.97 -25.15
CA THR A 19 -4.14 -14.40 -24.06
C THR A 19 -5.36 -15.24 -23.74
N ASP A 20 -6.09 -15.72 -24.76
CA ASP A 20 -7.28 -16.54 -24.55
C ASP A 20 -6.91 -17.90 -23.94
N ASN A 21 -5.90 -18.58 -24.50
CA ASN A 21 -5.41 -19.85 -23.95
C ASN A 21 -4.90 -19.69 -22.51
N TRP A 22 -4.17 -18.62 -22.23
CA TRP A 22 -3.70 -18.30 -20.88
C TRP A 22 -4.88 -18.11 -19.93
N TYR A 23 -5.87 -17.30 -20.31
CA TYR A 23 -7.04 -17.01 -19.49
C TYR A 23 -7.89 -18.26 -19.20
N GLU A 24 -8.05 -19.14 -20.18
CA GLU A 24 -8.73 -20.43 -20.05
C GLU A 24 -7.99 -21.41 -19.14
N SER A 25 -6.66 -21.32 -19.10
CA SER A 25 -5.80 -22.16 -18.24
C SER A 25 -5.66 -21.68 -16.79
N LEU A 26 -6.24 -20.51 -16.45
CA LEU A 26 -6.21 -19.96 -15.10
C LEU A 26 -6.84 -20.91 -14.09
N ASP A 27 -6.24 -20.98 -12.89
CA ASP A 27 -6.85 -21.72 -11.78
C ASP A 27 -8.05 -20.94 -11.24
N LYS A 28 -9.25 -21.32 -11.68
CA LYS A 28 -10.50 -20.68 -11.26
C LYS A 28 -10.89 -21.03 -9.81
N ASN A 29 -10.10 -21.84 -9.10
CA ASN A 29 -10.31 -22.14 -7.69
C ASN A 29 -9.61 -21.15 -6.74
N ASP A 30 -8.82 -20.20 -7.26
CA ASP A 30 -8.24 -19.15 -6.45
C ASP A 30 -9.35 -18.41 -5.67
N LEU A 31 -9.13 -18.21 -4.37
CA LEU A 31 -10.14 -17.64 -3.47
C LEU A 31 -10.31 -16.12 -3.63
N SER A 32 -9.36 -15.45 -4.30
CA SER A 32 -9.33 -14.00 -4.43
C SER A 32 -8.38 -13.53 -5.55
N GLY A 33 -8.52 -12.25 -5.92
CA GLY A 33 -7.64 -11.58 -6.89
C GLY A 33 -8.21 -11.52 -8.31
N VAL A 34 -7.48 -10.81 -9.18
CA VAL A 34 -7.90 -10.48 -10.54
C VAL A 34 -8.15 -11.71 -11.41
N TYR A 35 -7.39 -12.80 -11.19
CA TYR A 35 -7.49 -14.05 -11.94
C TYR A 35 -8.74 -14.89 -11.62
N ALA A 36 -9.32 -14.68 -10.43
CA ALA A 36 -10.57 -15.32 -9.99
C ALA A 36 -11.82 -14.47 -10.28
N SER A 37 -11.65 -13.27 -10.83
CA SER A 37 -12.77 -12.34 -11.06
C SER A 37 -13.77 -12.88 -12.08
N THR A 38 -15.06 -12.74 -11.75
CA THR A 38 -16.20 -13.03 -12.64
C THR A 38 -16.79 -11.77 -13.28
N ASN A 39 -16.25 -10.59 -12.92
CA ASN A 39 -16.72 -9.31 -13.45
C ASN A 39 -16.24 -9.16 -14.92
N PRO A 40 -17.17 -8.99 -15.90
CA PRO A 40 -16.80 -8.90 -17.31
C PRO A 40 -15.83 -7.77 -17.64
N GLN A 41 -15.96 -6.60 -17.00
CA GLN A 41 -15.04 -5.48 -17.21
C GLN A 41 -13.64 -5.80 -16.68
N VAL A 42 -13.54 -6.44 -15.52
CA VAL A 42 -12.24 -6.85 -14.94
C VAL A 42 -11.57 -7.89 -15.83
N ILE A 43 -12.32 -8.86 -16.32
CA ILE A 43 -11.82 -9.90 -17.24
C ILE A 43 -11.32 -9.27 -18.55
N GLN A 44 -12.08 -8.31 -19.11
CA GLN A 44 -11.68 -7.62 -20.33
C GLN A 44 -10.38 -6.81 -20.13
N THR A 45 -10.27 -6.09 -19.01
CA THR A 45 -9.05 -5.36 -18.66
C THR A 45 -7.86 -6.29 -18.49
N LEU A 46 -8.05 -7.40 -17.77
CA LEU A 46 -7.00 -8.41 -17.56
C LEU A 46 -6.50 -9.00 -18.88
N LYS A 47 -7.42 -9.36 -19.79
CA LYS A 47 -7.05 -9.86 -21.12
C LYS A 47 -6.32 -8.79 -21.94
N ARG A 48 -6.78 -7.54 -21.94
CA ARG A 48 -6.09 -6.43 -22.62
C ARG A 48 -4.66 -6.27 -22.09
N GLN A 49 -4.49 -6.22 -20.77
CA GLN A 49 -3.18 -6.07 -20.13
C GLN A 49 -2.21 -7.19 -20.50
N ASN A 50 -2.69 -8.44 -20.52
CA ASN A 50 -1.90 -9.59 -20.96
C ASN A 50 -1.59 -9.54 -22.47
N HIS A 51 -2.55 -9.13 -23.31
CA HIS A 51 -2.33 -8.97 -24.75
C HIS A 51 -1.29 -7.88 -25.07
N GLU A 52 -1.36 -6.73 -24.40
CA GLU A 52 -0.38 -5.64 -24.53
C GLU A 52 1.03 -6.09 -24.11
N PHE A 53 1.13 -6.96 -23.11
CA PHE A 53 2.40 -7.59 -22.76
C PHE A 53 2.96 -8.39 -23.95
N HIS A 54 2.10 -9.17 -24.63
CA HIS A 54 2.53 -9.94 -25.80
C HIS A 54 2.99 -9.06 -26.96
N GLU A 55 2.24 -8.00 -27.28
CA GLU A 55 2.61 -7.05 -28.34
C GLU A 55 3.97 -6.41 -28.06
N ARG A 56 4.17 -5.91 -26.83
CA ARG A 56 5.44 -5.33 -26.38
C ARG A 56 6.57 -6.34 -26.45
N PHE A 57 6.34 -7.58 -26.02
CA PHE A 57 7.36 -8.62 -26.05
C PHE A 57 7.78 -8.96 -27.48
N CYS A 58 6.83 -9.09 -28.41
CA CYS A 58 7.12 -9.50 -29.78
C CYS A 58 8.14 -8.57 -30.44
N VAL A 59 8.04 -7.25 -30.20
CA VAL A 59 8.96 -6.25 -30.75
C VAL A 59 10.43 -6.55 -30.41
N LEU A 60 10.71 -7.12 -29.24
CA LEU A 60 12.07 -7.47 -28.81
C LEU A 60 12.74 -8.53 -29.70
N PHE A 61 11.97 -9.33 -30.44
CA PHE A 61 12.55 -10.29 -31.38
C PHE A 61 13.11 -9.63 -32.64
N LYS A 62 12.62 -8.44 -33.01
CA LYS A 62 13.11 -7.67 -34.17
C LYS A 62 14.42 -6.94 -33.87
N ASP A 63 14.53 -6.33 -32.69
CA ASP A 63 15.68 -5.53 -32.30
C ASP A 63 16.27 -6.03 -30.97
N VAL A 64 17.29 -6.89 -31.09
CA VAL A 64 18.01 -7.49 -29.95
C VAL A 64 18.83 -6.45 -29.15
N GLY A 65 18.86 -5.19 -29.57
CA GLY A 65 19.49 -4.07 -28.86
C GLY A 65 18.52 -3.17 -28.09
N GLN A 66 17.20 -3.38 -28.22
CA GLN A 66 16.22 -2.55 -27.52
C GLN A 66 16.24 -2.84 -26.02
N ASP A 67 16.27 -1.80 -25.21
CA ASP A 67 16.18 -1.93 -23.76
C ASP A 67 14.79 -2.46 -23.38
N ALA A 68 14.76 -3.73 -22.95
CA ALA A 68 13.54 -4.40 -22.55
C ALA A 68 12.82 -3.66 -21.41
N LEU A 69 13.55 -3.07 -20.46
CA LEU A 69 12.92 -2.33 -19.36
C LEU A 69 12.25 -1.06 -19.88
N CYS A 70 12.89 -0.31 -20.78
CA CYS A 70 12.26 0.85 -21.41
C CYS A 70 10.99 0.48 -22.17
N ASN A 71 10.96 -0.66 -22.84
CA ASN A 71 9.79 -1.15 -23.58
C ASN A 71 8.61 -1.54 -22.68
N PHE A 72 8.90 -1.99 -21.45
CA PHE A 72 7.90 -2.42 -20.48
C PHE A 72 7.59 -1.40 -19.38
N ALA A 73 8.35 -0.29 -19.25
CA ALA A 73 8.25 0.64 -18.13
C ALA A 73 6.82 1.13 -17.86
N GLU A 74 6.15 1.67 -18.88
CA GLU A 74 4.76 2.17 -18.76
C GLU A 74 3.78 1.05 -18.41
N TRP A 75 3.95 -0.13 -19.02
CA TRP A 75 3.09 -1.29 -18.77
C TRP A 75 3.27 -1.79 -17.34
N ILE A 76 4.52 -1.91 -16.86
CA ILE A 76 4.81 -2.32 -15.49
C ILE A 76 4.19 -1.34 -14.50
N GLU A 77 4.30 -0.03 -14.75
CA GLU A 77 3.70 0.99 -13.91
C GLU A 77 2.16 0.89 -13.89
N GLU A 78 1.52 0.65 -15.03
CA GLU A 78 0.08 0.42 -15.13
C GLU A 78 -0.35 -0.79 -14.30
N ILE A 79 0.28 -1.95 -14.48
CA ILE A 79 -0.08 -3.18 -13.76
C ILE A 79 0.22 -3.05 -12.26
N ALA A 80 1.33 -2.43 -11.89
CA ALA A 80 1.70 -2.25 -10.48
C ALA A 80 0.72 -1.34 -9.71
N LYS A 81 0.06 -0.40 -10.40
CA LYS A 81 -0.94 0.51 -9.83
C LYS A 81 -2.38 0.01 -9.93
N ASP A 82 -2.65 -0.99 -10.76
CA ASP A 82 -3.98 -1.52 -11.00
C ASP A 82 -4.62 -2.03 -9.69
N GLU A 83 -5.86 -1.61 -9.43
CA GLU A 83 -6.53 -1.93 -8.17
C GLU A 83 -6.77 -3.41 -7.97
N GLU A 84 -7.05 -4.15 -9.05
CA GLU A 84 -7.33 -5.58 -8.98
C GLU A 84 -6.04 -6.36 -8.74
N HIS A 85 -4.93 -5.96 -9.37
CA HIS A 85 -3.60 -6.51 -9.07
C HIS A 85 -3.13 -6.17 -7.65
N LEU A 86 -3.37 -4.95 -7.15
CA LEU A 86 -3.03 -4.57 -5.77
C LEU A 86 -3.81 -5.36 -4.70
N LYS A 87 -5.00 -5.87 -5.04
CA LYS A 87 -5.79 -6.77 -4.17
C LYS A 87 -5.39 -8.25 -4.33
N THR A 88 -4.60 -8.57 -5.35
CA THR A 88 -4.20 -9.94 -5.68
C THR A 88 -2.93 -10.32 -4.91
N PRO A 89 -2.89 -11.48 -4.24
CA PRO A 89 -1.66 -11.97 -3.62
C PRO A 89 -0.51 -12.03 -4.64
N THR A 90 0.65 -11.46 -4.31
CA THR A 90 1.80 -11.34 -5.23
C THR A 90 2.20 -12.68 -5.84
N HIS A 91 2.15 -13.78 -5.07
CA HIS A 91 2.48 -15.12 -5.57
C HIS A 91 1.52 -15.64 -6.65
N TYR A 92 0.26 -15.17 -6.70
CA TYR A 92 -0.64 -15.47 -7.82
C TYR A 92 -0.19 -14.76 -9.08
N ILE A 93 0.19 -13.48 -8.98
CA ILE A 93 0.70 -12.72 -10.11
C ILE A 93 1.99 -13.34 -10.67
N LEU A 94 2.92 -13.71 -9.78
CA LEU A 94 4.16 -14.39 -10.18
C LEU A 94 3.89 -15.73 -10.87
N ARG A 95 2.93 -16.52 -10.37
CA ARG A 95 2.50 -17.77 -11.02
C ARG A 95 2.05 -17.53 -12.45
N GLU A 96 1.30 -16.46 -12.70
CA GLU A 96 0.82 -16.13 -14.05
C GLU A 96 1.94 -15.59 -14.97
N PHE A 97 2.91 -14.87 -14.44
CA PHE A 97 4.12 -14.53 -15.20
C PHE A 97 4.90 -15.79 -15.62
N PHE A 98 5.10 -16.76 -14.72
CA PHE A 98 5.79 -18.01 -15.04
C PHE A 98 4.99 -18.85 -16.04
N ARG A 99 3.66 -18.93 -15.89
CA ARG A 99 2.80 -19.61 -16.86
C ARG A 99 2.92 -18.99 -18.25
N THR A 100 2.94 -17.66 -18.32
CA THR A 100 3.13 -16.94 -19.59
C THR A 100 4.53 -17.21 -20.17
N GLN A 101 5.57 -17.26 -19.33
CA GLN A 101 6.92 -17.62 -19.75
C GLN A 101 6.97 -19.04 -20.36
N ASP A 102 6.30 -20.01 -19.74
CA ASP A 102 6.21 -21.37 -20.25
C ASP A 102 5.54 -21.41 -21.63
N GLN A 103 4.45 -20.66 -21.84
CA GLN A 103 3.80 -20.54 -23.16
C GLN A 103 4.76 -20.03 -24.24
N TYR A 104 5.63 -19.05 -23.92
CA TYR A 104 6.63 -18.55 -24.87
C TYR A 104 7.67 -19.61 -25.23
N LEU A 105 8.12 -20.39 -24.24
CA LEU A 105 9.07 -21.47 -24.46
C LEU A 105 8.45 -22.60 -25.29
N GLU A 106 7.17 -22.92 -25.07
CA GLU A 106 6.42 -23.89 -25.88
C GLU A 106 6.26 -23.43 -27.33
N ILE A 107 5.91 -22.17 -27.56
CA ILE A 107 5.80 -21.63 -28.92
C ILE A 107 7.15 -21.59 -29.62
N LEU A 108 8.22 -21.24 -28.91
CA LEU A 108 9.56 -21.30 -29.49
C LEU A 108 9.93 -22.73 -29.92
N GLN A 109 9.56 -23.74 -29.13
CA GLN A 109 9.73 -25.15 -29.52
C GLN A 109 8.85 -25.52 -30.71
N GLU A 110 7.62 -25.04 -30.78
CA GLU A 110 6.74 -25.24 -31.95
C GLU A 110 7.34 -24.64 -33.22
N PHE A 111 7.78 -23.38 -33.15
CA PHE A 111 8.45 -22.71 -34.25
C PHE A 111 9.68 -23.48 -34.73
N TYR A 112 10.48 -24.00 -33.80
CA TYR A 112 11.64 -24.84 -34.14
C TYR A 112 11.23 -26.17 -34.79
N ARG A 113 10.13 -26.81 -34.39
CA ARG A 113 9.67 -28.03 -35.09
C ARG A 113 9.21 -27.75 -36.52
N LEU A 114 8.59 -26.61 -36.76
CA LEU A 114 8.06 -26.24 -38.07
C LEU A 114 9.14 -25.70 -39.02
N HIS A 115 10.13 -24.97 -38.49
CA HIS A 115 11.11 -24.23 -39.28
C HIS A 115 12.57 -24.52 -38.91
N GLY A 116 12.84 -25.48 -38.01
CA GLY A 116 14.17 -25.69 -37.42
C GLY A 116 15.25 -26.13 -38.41
N SER A 117 14.88 -26.74 -39.55
CA SER A 117 15.82 -27.02 -40.64
C SER A 117 16.26 -25.78 -41.43
N GLU A 118 15.53 -24.67 -41.31
CA GLU A 118 15.80 -23.42 -42.03
C GLU A 118 16.82 -22.54 -41.31
N PHE A 119 17.12 -22.80 -40.02
CA PHE A 119 17.84 -21.85 -39.16
C PHE A 119 18.91 -22.49 -38.25
N PRO A 120 19.99 -21.75 -37.92
CA PRO A 120 21.01 -22.23 -36.99
C PRO A 120 20.46 -22.40 -35.56
N SER A 121 20.90 -23.45 -34.87
CA SER A 121 20.53 -23.72 -33.46
C SER A 121 20.88 -22.57 -32.52
N GLU A 122 21.97 -21.84 -32.80
CA GLU A 122 22.43 -20.70 -32.02
C GLU A 122 21.37 -19.59 -31.97
N ARG A 123 20.58 -19.44 -33.04
CA ARG A 123 19.55 -18.39 -33.08
C ARG A 123 18.35 -18.75 -32.20
N ILE A 124 17.97 -20.02 -32.14
CA ILE A 124 16.90 -20.50 -31.26
C ILE A 124 17.31 -20.33 -29.80
N GLU A 125 18.54 -20.69 -29.45
CA GLU A 125 19.05 -20.48 -28.10
C GLU A 125 19.13 -19.00 -27.74
N SER A 126 19.47 -18.11 -28.68
CA SER A 126 19.41 -16.66 -28.43
C SER A 126 17.99 -16.14 -28.17
N PHE A 127 16.95 -16.71 -28.80
CA PHE A 127 15.56 -16.36 -28.49
C PHE A 127 15.14 -16.91 -27.12
N ARG A 128 15.55 -18.13 -26.78
CA ARG A 128 15.33 -18.70 -25.45
C ARG A 128 15.94 -17.82 -24.37
N GLU A 129 17.20 -17.42 -24.53
CA GLU A 129 17.88 -16.52 -23.61
C GLU A 129 17.17 -15.16 -23.50
N LEU A 130 16.74 -14.59 -24.62
CA LEU A 130 15.96 -13.35 -24.62
C LEU A 130 14.67 -13.51 -23.83
N ILE A 131 13.95 -14.62 -24.02
CA ILE A 131 12.73 -14.93 -23.27
C ILE A 131 13.02 -14.95 -21.77
N ILE A 132 13.97 -15.78 -21.34
CA ILE A 132 14.29 -15.96 -19.93
C ILE A 132 14.77 -14.66 -19.28
N LYS A 133 15.69 -13.93 -19.94
CA LYS A 133 16.24 -12.67 -19.43
C LYS A 133 15.16 -11.59 -19.33
N THR A 134 14.34 -11.40 -20.36
CA THR A 134 13.29 -10.38 -20.36
C THR A 134 12.23 -10.66 -19.30
N PHE A 135 11.74 -11.89 -19.18
CA PHE A 135 10.80 -12.23 -18.11
C PHE A 135 11.42 -12.02 -16.73
N GLY A 136 12.69 -12.41 -16.52
CA GLY A 136 13.39 -12.14 -15.26
C GLY A 136 13.46 -10.65 -14.92
N LEU A 137 13.74 -9.80 -15.91
CA LEU A 137 13.77 -8.35 -15.74
C LEU A 137 12.39 -7.77 -15.43
N VAL A 138 11.36 -8.14 -16.21
CA VAL A 138 9.99 -7.64 -16.03
C VAL A 138 9.42 -8.09 -14.69
N ILE A 139 9.59 -9.36 -14.32
CA ILE A 139 9.12 -9.89 -13.03
C ILE A 139 9.79 -9.16 -11.87
N SER A 140 11.11 -8.97 -11.93
CA SER A 140 11.86 -8.28 -10.87
C SER A 140 11.40 -6.83 -10.74
N LYS A 141 11.27 -6.11 -11.87
CA LYS A 141 10.85 -4.71 -11.86
C LYS A 141 9.39 -4.54 -11.43
N PHE A 142 8.50 -5.42 -11.88
CA PHE A 142 7.12 -5.47 -11.41
C PHE A 142 7.04 -5.72 -9.90
N ALA A 143 7.79 -6.69 -9.38
CA ALA A 143 7.78 -7.00 -7.95
C ALA A 143 8.28 -5.84 -7.10
N GLU A 144 9.31 -5.11 -7.57
CA GLU A 144 9.80 -3.88 -6.94
C GLU A 144 8.71 -2.81 -6.91
N GLU A 145 8.14 -2.45 -8.07
CA GLU A 145 7.10 -1.41 -8.17
C GLU A 145 5.85 -1.77 -7.36
N ASN A 146 5.37 -3.01 -7.46
CA ASN A 146 4.20 -3.47 -6.72
C ASN A 146 4.43 -3.41 -5.20
N TYR A 147 5.62 -3.81 -4.73
CA TYR A 147 6.00 -3.68 -3.33
C TYR A 147 6.01 -2.21 -2.89
N GLU A 148 6.62 -1.31 -3.67
CA GLU A 148 6.65 0.11 -3.35
C GLU A 148 5.24 0.72 -3.29
N TYR A 149 4.36 0.42 -4.26
CA TYR A 149 2.98 0.91 -4.23
C TYR A 149 2.19 0.36 -3.05
N ALA A 150 2.34 -0.93 -2.73
CA ALA A 150 1.72 -1.54 -1.57
C ALA A 150 2.18 -0.88 -0.27
N GLN A 151 3.48 -0.60 -0.13
CA GLN A 151 4.04 0.10 1.04
C GLN A 151 3.55 1.55 1.13
N ARG A 152 3.55 2.30 0.02
CA ARG A 152 3.04 3.68 -0.01
C ARG A 152 1.56 3.73 0.40
N ARG A 153 0.75 2.79 -0.10
CA ARG A 153 -0.67 2.69 0.25
C ARG A 153 -0.88 2.34 1.72
N LEU A 154 -0.15 1.35 2.24
CA LEU A 154 -0.20 0.97 3.65
C LEU A 154 0.19 2.17 4.54
N LYS A 155 1.25 2.88 4.16
CA LYS A 155 1.72 4.07 4.88
C LYS A 155 0.68 5.18 4.87
N ALA A 156 0.10 5.50 3.71
CA ALA A 156 -0.97 6.49 3.59
C ALA A 156 -2.21 6.10 4.42
N GLN A 157 -2.58 4.81 4.45
CA GLN A 157 -3.68 4.32 5.30
C GLN A 157 -3.35 4.45 6.79
N GLN A 158 -2.13 4.12 7.20
CA GLN A 158 -1.67 4.30 8.58
C GLN A 158 -1.68 5.78 8.99
N ASP A 159 -1.22 6.67 8.11
CA ASP A 159 -1.17 8.11 8.39
C ASP A 159 -2.59 8.69 8.46
N MET A 160 -3.51 8.28 7.58
CA MET A 160 -4.93 8.62 7.68
C MET A 160 -5.58 8.11 8.98
N ILE A 161 -5.28 6.87 9.40
CA ILE A 161 -5.76 6.36 10.70
C ILE A 161 -5.23 7.22 11.84
N ARG A 162 -3.95 7.63 11.79
CA ARG A 162 -3.35 8.50 12.81
C ARG A 162 -4.05 9.85 12.88
N GLU A 163 -4.26 10.51 11.74
CA GLU A 163 -5.02 11.75 11.61
C GLU A 163 -6.43 11.64 12.21
N LEU A 164 -7.16 10.57 11.89
CA LEU A 164 -8.53 10.35 12.38
C LEU A 164 -8.61 9.93 13.86
N SER A 165 -7.52 9.44 14.45
CA SER A 165 -7.56 8.80 15.76
C SER A 165 -7.56 9.76 16.95
N SER A 166 -7.23 11.05 16.77
CA SER A 166 -7.17 12.02 17.86
C SER A 166 -7.41 13.47 17.40
N PRO A 167 -8.53 13.78 16.72
CA PRO A 167 -8.88 15.16 16.35
C PRO A 167 -9.41 15.93 17.57
N VAL A 168 -9.23 17.26 17.59
CA VAL A 168 -9.90 18.13 18.56
C VAL A 168 -11.34 18.36 18.10
N ILE A 169 -12.31 17.82 18.83
CA ILE A 169 -13.74 17.91 18.53
C ILE A 169 -14.37 19.02 19.37
N LEU A 170 -14.93 20.05 18.73
CA LEU A 170 -15.64 21.12 19.42
C LEU A 170 -16.98 20.61 19.97
N ILE A 171 -17.22 20.80 21.27
CA ILE A 171 -18.55 20.61 21.88
C ILE A 171 -19.34 21.92 21.84
N ASP A 172 -18.65 23.04 22.05
CA ASP A 172 -19.24 24.38 21.95
C ASP A 172 -18.24 25.35 21.29
N LYS A 173 -18.53 26.66 21.33
CA LYS A 173 -17.72 27.69 20.67
C LYS A 173 -16.27 27.77 21.16
N LYS A 174 -15.99 27.33 22.39
CA LYS A 174 -14.70 27.52 23.09
C LYS A 174 -14.20 26.27 23.80
N THR A 175 -15.01 25.21 23.83
CA THR A 175 -14.71 23.95 24.50
C THR A 175 -14.52 22.84 23.48
N GLY A 176 -13.38 22.14 23.57
CA GLY A 176 -13.06 20.97 22.75
C GLY A 176 -12.84 19.71 23.57
N VAL A 177 -12.88 18.56 22.89
CA VAL A 177 -12.46 17.25 23.40
C VAL A 177 -11.39 16.68 22.50
N LEU A 178 -10.35 16.11 23.09
CA LEU A 178 -9.34 15.28 22.45
C LEU A 178 -9.53 13.84 22.94
N PRO A 179 -10.23 12.98 22.18
CA PRO A 179 -10.34 11.56 22.52
C PRO A 179 -9.06 10.83 22.11
N LEU A 180 -8.41 10.17 23.06
CA LEU A 180 -7.25 9.31 22.79
C LEU A 180 -7.67 7.83 22.86
N VAL A 181 -7.51 7.11 21.73
CA VAL A 181 -7.99 5.73 21.59
C VAL A 181 -6.89 4.81 21.08
N GLY A 182 -6.75 3.63 21.70
CA GLY A 182 -5.78 2.60 21.32
C GLY A 182 -4.40 2.82 21.95
N ASP A 183 -3.41 2.14 21.41
CA ASP A 183 -2.03 2.21 21.92
C ASP A 183 -1.34 3.50 21.44
N ILE A 184 -0.65 4.16 22.37
CA ILE A 184 0.10 5.39 22.07
C ILE A 184 1.58 5.07 22.17
N ASP A 185 2.29 5.17 21.05
CA ASP A 185 3.76 5.13 21.00
C ASP A 185 4.34 6.56 20.99
N THR A 186 5.67 6.67 21.07
CA THR A 186 6.38 7.95 21.11
C THR A 186 6.16 8.81 19.85
N GLY A 187 6.03 8.18 18.68
CA GLY A 187 5.76 8.89 17.43
C GLY A 187 4.34 9.47 17.41
N ARG A 188 3.37 8.69 17.87
CA ARG A 188 1.96 9.07 17.97
C ARG A 188 1.75 10.16 19.01
N ALA A 189 2.37 10.07 20.19
CA ALA A 189 2.26 11.10 21.22
C ALA A 189 2.82 12.45 20.76
N ARG A 190 3.94 12.46 20.03
CA ARG A 190 4.47 13.68 19.41
C ARG A 190 3.53 14.26 18.35
N TYR A 191 2.96 13.40 17.50
CA TYR A 191 1.98 13.83 16.51
C TYR A 191 0.72 14.43 17.17
N ILE A 192 0.20 13.79 18.22
CA ILE A 192 -0.92 14.30 19.01
C ILE A 192 -0.59 15.67 19.59
N LEU A 193 0.60 15.86 20.17
CA LEU A 193 1.05 17.15 20.71
C LEU A 193 1.01 18.25 19.64
N GLU A 194 1.73 18.05 18.53
CA GLU A 194 1.87 19.05 17.47
C GLU A 194 0.51 19.40 16.85
N ASN A 195 -0.31 18.39 16.56
CA ASN A 195 -1.62 18.58 15.94
C ASN A 195 -2.64 19.19 16.91
N THR A 196 -2.67 18.77 18.18
CA THR A 196 -3.61 19.31 19.18
C THR A 196 -3.39 20.80 19.40
N LEU A 197 -2.14 21.24 19.52
CA LEU A 197 -1.81 22.64 19.69
C LEU A 197 -2.27 23.48 18.50
N ALA A 198 -1.98 23.02 17.28
CA ALA A 198 -2.40 23.68 16.05
C ALA A 198 -3.93 23.76 15.94
N GLU A 199 -4.63 22.66 16.17
CA GLU A 199 -6.10 22.62 16.11
C GLU A 199 -6.76 23.50 17.18
N CYS A 200 -6.21 23.56 18.40
CA CYS A 200 -6.76 24.42 19.45
C CYS A 200 -6.67 25.91 19.07
N VAL A 201 -5.56 26.32 18.45
CA VAL A 201 -5.37 27.69 17.97
C VAL A 201 -6.34 28.00 16.82
N ASP A 202 -6.38 27.13 15.79
CA ASP A 202 -7.24 27.31 14.62
C ASP A 202 -8.73 27.39 15.02
N LYS A 203 -9.15 26.49 15.92
CA LYS A 203 -10.54 26.41 16.41
C LYS A 203 -10.86 27.36 17.56
N ASN A 204 -9.90 28.20 17.99
CA ASN A 204 -10.05 29.15 19.10
C ASN A 204 -10.55 28.50 20.42
N VAL A 205 -10.05 27.31 20.73
CA VAL A 205 -10.37 26.56 21.95
C VAL A 205 -9.78 27.29 23.16
N GLU A 206 -10.58 27.48 24.21
CA GLU A 206 -10.15 28.01 25.51
C GLU A 206 -10.09 26.89 26.57
N HIS A 207 -10.88 25.84 26.42
CA HIS A 207 -10.88 24.68 27.30
C HIS A 207 -10.86 23.37 26.52
N LEU A 208 -9.88 22.51 26.78
CA LEU A 208 -9.75 21.18 26.16
C LEU A 208 -9.91 20.05 27.18
N PHE A 209 -10.84 19.14 26.92
CA PHE A 209 -10.96 17.89 27.65
C PHE A 209 -10.17 16.78 26.96
N ILE A 210 -9.22 16.18 27.66
CA ILE A 210 -8.43 15.05 27.15
C ILE A 210 -9.05 13.77 27.73
N ASP A 211 -9.59 12.91 26.87
CA ASP A 211 -10.19 11.65 27.28
C ASP A 211 -9.22 10.48 27.05
N LEU A 212 -8.78 9.88 28.15
CA LEU A 212 -7.85 8.74 28.17
C LEU A 212 -8.58 7.40 28.36
N SER A 213 -9.92 7.39 28.39
CA SER A 213 -10.70 6.17 28.64
C SER A 213 -10.45 5.07 27.60
N GLY A 214 -10.16 5.46 26.35
CA GLY A 214 -9.85 4.57 25.23
C GLY A 214 -8.38 4.13 25.14
N VAL A 215 -7.51 4.61 26.03
CA VAL A 215 -6.08 4.25 26.02
C VAL A 215 -5.87 2.95 26.79
N ILE A 216 -5.22 1.97 26.17
CA ILE A 216 -5.06 0.62 26.74
C ILE A 216 -3.74 0.51 27.50
N MET A 217 -2.64 0.91 26.89
CA MET A 217 -1.31 0.93 27.52
C MET A 217 -0.59 2.24 27.24
N VAL A 218 0.14 2.70 28.25
CA VAL A 218 1.00 3.89 28.18
C VAL A 218 2.33 3.51 28.82
N ASP A 219 3.43 3.63 28.08
CA ASP A 219 4.76 3.52 28.67
C ASP A 219 5.16 4.81 29.40
N THR A 220 6.22 4.76 30.20
CA THR A 220 6.69 5.93 30.97
C THR A 220 7.06 7.13 30.09
N MET A 221 7.59 6.90 28.88
CA MET A 221 7.98 7.97 27.96
C MET A 221 6.76 8.67 27.34
N VAL A 222 5.75 7.89 26.98
CA VAL A 222 4.48 8.35 26.40
C VAL A 222 3.67 9.07 27.46
N ALA A 223 3.63 8.58 28.70
CA ALA A 223 3.02 9.30 29.81
C ALA A 223 3.63 10.71 29.93
N HIS A 224 4.96 10.80 29.99
CA HIS A 224 5.67 12.08 30.03
C HIS A 224 5.29 13.00 28.86
N GLN A 225 5.23 12.47 27.63
CA GLN A 225 4.80 13.27 26.47
C GLN A 225 3.34 13.74 26.55
N LEU A 226 2.41 12.92 27.05
CA LEU A 226 1.02 13.33 27.25
C LEU A 226 0.90 14.49 28.24
N PHE A 227 1.70 14.49 29.30
CA PHE A 227 1.70 15.60 30.26
C PHE A 227 2.37 16.86 29.69
N GLN A 228 3.38 16.72 28.82
CA GLN A 228 3.93 17.85 28.07
C GLN A 228 2.88 18.53 27.15
N ILE A 229 1.88 17.78 26.66
CA ILE A 229 0.75 18.37 25.93
C ILE A 229 0.00 19.35 26.82
N ILE A 230 -0.32 18.94 28.04
CA ILE A 230 -1.08 19.76 28.99
C ILE A 230 -0.32 21.03 29.37
N GLU A 231 0.99 20.92 29.60
CA GLU A 231 1.84 22.08 29.87
C GLU A 231 1.90 23.02 28.66
N SER A 232 2.06 22.46 27.45
CA SER A 232 2.10 23.24 26.21
C SER A 232 0.78 23.96 25.94
N LEU A 233 -0.36 23.31 26.20
CA LEU A 233 -1.69 23.91 26.09
C LEU A 233 -1.86 25.09 27.05
N ASN A 234 -1.42 24.94 28.30
CA ASN A 234 -1.45 26.03 29.27
C ASN A 234 -0.61 27.24 28.81
N LEU A 235 0.54 27.02 28.18
CA LEU A 235 1.39 28.10 27.66
C LEU A 235 0.72 28.92 26.54
N ILE A 236 -0.14 28.28 25.73
CA ILE A 236 -0.91 28.96 24.68
C ILE A 236 -2.28 29.46 25.15
N GLY A 237 -2.55 29.40 26.47
CA GLY A 237 -3.78 29.90 27.08
C GLY A 237 -4.98 28.95 27.00
N VAL A 238 -4.76 27.67 26.69
CA VAL A 238 -5.80 26.63 26.64
C VAL A 238 -5.82 25.88 27.97
N LYS A 239 -6.91 26.02 28.73
CA LYS A 239 -7.11 25.27 29.96
C LYS A 239 -7.39 23.81 29.64
N SER A 240 -6.75 22.89 30.36
CA SER A 240 -6.91 21.45 30.12
C SER A 240 -7.63 20.73 31.27
N SER A 241 -8.38 19.68 30.96
CA SER A 241 -8.95 18.75 31.95
C SER A 241 -8.84 17.32 31.45
N ILE A 242 -8.48 16.39 32.33
CA ILE A 242 -8.31 14.98 31.95
C ILE A 242 -9.50 14.17 32.44
N SER A 243 -9.93 13.21 31.63
CA SER A 243 -10.92 12.21 32.00
C SER A 243 -10.44 10.80 31.66
N GLY A 244 -10.95 9.80 32.38
CA GLY A 244 -10.69 8.40 32.05
C GLY A 244 -9.28 7.90 32.36
N ILE A 245 -8.55 8.54 33.28
CA ILE A 245 -7.20 8.10 33.67
C ILE A 245 -7.28 6.72 34.35
N ARG A 246 -6.54 5.75 33.82
CA ARG A 246 -6.36 4.43 34.45
C ARG A 246 -5.40 4.49 35.64
N PRO A 247 -5.57 3.66 36.69
CA PRO A 247 -4.71 3.68 37.88
C PRO A 247 -3.21 3.61 37.59
N GLU A 248 -2.80 2.80 36.62
CA GLU A 248 -1.42 2.63 36.18
C GLU A 248 -0.82 3.93 35.63
N ILE A 249 -1.57 4.69 34.81
CA ILE A 249 -1.14 5.98 34.26
C ILE A 249 -0.99 7.01 35.39
N ALA A 250 -1.92 7.02 36.35
CA ALA A 250 -1.86 7.90 37.50
C ALA A 250 -0.61 7.62 38.36
N GLN A 251 -0.27 6.35 38.59
CA GLN A 251 0.95 5.98 39.32
C GLN A 251 2.22 6.45 38.61
N THR A 252 2.30 6.24 37.29
CA THR A 252 3.42 6.72 36.48
C THR A 252 3.56 8.24 36.53
N ALA A 253 2.45 8.98 36.50
CA ALA A 253 2.48 10.43 36.57
C ALA A 253 3.07 10.95 37.91
N ILE A 254 2.72 10.30 39.02
CA ILE A 254 3.28 10.60 40.34
C ILE A 254 4.79 10.27 40.39
N GLN A 255 5.20 9.12 39.83
CA GLN A 255 6.61 8.73 39.77
C GLN A 255 7.47 9.72 38.95
N LEU A 256 6.90 10.29 37.89
CA LEU A 256 7.52 11.30 37.05
C LEU A 256 7.54 12.70 37.69
N GLY A 257 6.90 12.89 38.86
CA GLY A 257 6.88 14.17 39.56
C GLY A 257 5.98 15.22 38.90
N ILE A 258 4.98 14.79 38.14
CA ILE A 258 4.06 15.71 37.44
C ILE A 258 3.09 16.34 38.44
N SER A 259 2.97 17.68 38.38
CA SER A 259 2.03 18.43 39.21
C SER A 259 0.62 18.43 38.59
N PHE A 260 -0.37 18.05 39.40
CA PHE A 260 -1.79 18.10 39.04
C PHE A 260 -2.51 19.31 39.66
N GLU A 261 -1.80 20.25 40.28
CA GLU A 261 -2.42 21.37 41.02
C GLU A 261 -3.37 22.22 40.17
N ASN A 262 -3.09 22.35 38.87
CA ASN A 262 -3.88 23.17 37.93
C ASN A 262 -4.66 22.34 36.89
N ILE A 263 -4.74 21.02 37.08
CA ILE A 263 -5.37 20.10 36.11
C ILE A 263 -6.58 19.44 36.78
N SER A 264 -7.78 19.68 36.26
CA SER A 264 -8.96 18.94 36.71
C SER A 264 -8.90 17.51 36.17
N VAL A 265 -9.05 16.53 37.05
CA VAL A 265 -9.06 15.10 36.70
C VAL A 265 -10.38 14.48 37.14
N THR A 266 -11.03 13.76 36.23
CA THR A 266 -12.30 13.07 36.50
C THR A 266 -12.26 11.63 36.00
N SER A 267 -13.15 10.79 36.55
CA SER A 267 -13.25 9.38 36.15
C SER A 267 -13.81 9.17 34.74
N THR A 268 -14.66 10.09 34.26
CA THR A 268 -15.33 9.98 32.95
C THR A 268 -15.50 11.35 32.32
N LEU A 269 -15.49 11.39 30.98
CA LEU A 269 -15.68 12.63 30.21
C LEU A 269 -17.02 13.31 30.57
N GLU A 270 -18.08 12.53 30.77
CA GLU A 270 -19.38 13.04 31.22
C GLU A 270 -19.30 13.86 32.52
N ARG A 271 -18.56 13.35 33.52
CA ARG A 271 -18.37 14.09 34.79
C ARG A 271 -17.56 15.36 34.59
N ALA A 272 -16.55 15.31 33.71
CA ALA A 272 -15.74 16.47 33.36
C ALA A 272 -16.60 17.59 32.76
N LEU A 273 -17.48 17.24 31.82
CA LEU A 273 -18.38 18.19 31.15
C LEU A 273 -19.44 18.77 32.08
N ASN A 274 -19.98 17.95 32.99
CA ASN A 274 -20.99 18.41 33.95
C ASN A 274 -20.44 19.35 35.03
N GLN A 275 -19.13 19.35 35.30
CA GLN A 275 -18.50 20.26 36.27
C GLN A 275 -18.31 21.69 35.75
N GLN A 276 -18.50 21.92 34.44
CA GLN A 276 -18.36 23.25 33.82
C GLN A 276 -19.70 23.98 33.58
N ARG A 277 -20.83 23.31 33.83
CA ARG A 277 -22.16 23.92 33.80
C ARG A 277 -22.51 24.52 35.14
#